data_AF-W8V731-F1
#
_entry.id   AF-W8V731-F1
#
_cell.length_a   1.000
_cell.length_b   1.000
_cell.length_c   1.000
_cell.angle_alpha   90.00
_cell.angle_beta   90.00
_cell.angle_gamma   90.00
#
_symmetry.space_group_name_H-M   'P 1'
#
loop_
_entity.id
_entity.type
_entity.pdbx_description
1 polymer ?
#
loop_
_entity_poly.entity_id
_entity_poly.type
_entity_poly.pdbx_seq_one_letter_code
_entity_poly.pdbx_strand_id
1 'polypeptide(L)' 'MVGPFDQAVFSCPLLKPYGPVKTKFGYHIIKVLYRR' A
#
# COMPACT_ATOMS: atom_id res chain seq x y z
N MET A 1 -0.39 -12.20 4.14
CA MET A 1 -0.20 -10.87 3.52
C MET A 1 0.60 -10.01 4.49
N VAL A 2 1.49 -9.13 4.01
CA VAL A 2 2.29 -8.28 4.90
C VAL A 2 1.36 -7.26 5.54
N GLY A 3 1.18 -7.28 6.87
CA GLY A 3 0.17 -6.45 7.56
C GLY A 3 0.17 -4.96 7.15
N PRO A 4 1.33 -4.28 7.10
CA PRO A 4 1.42 -2.90 6.62
C PRO A 4 0.98 -2.70 5.15
N PHE A 5 1.24 -3.68 4.29
CA PHE A 5 0.79 -3.66 2.90
C PHE A 5 -0.73 -3.84 2.81
N ASP A 6 -1.28 -4.77 3.59
CA ASP A 6 -2.71 -5.05 3.66
C ASP A 6 -3.51 -3.80 4.08
N GLN A 7 -3.08 -3.17 5.16
CA GLN A 7 -3.67 -1.91 5.63
C GLN A 7 -3.57 -0.79 4.58
N ALA A 8 -2.42 -0.67 3.91
CA ALA A 8 -2.21 0.34 2.88
C ALA A 8 -3.13 0.13 1.66
N VAL A 9 -3.28 -1.12 1.20
CA VAL A 9 -4.08 -1.44 0.01
C VAL A 9 -5.57 -1.18 0.24
N PHE A 10 -6.09 -1.31 1.46
CA PHE A 10 -7.51 -1.07 1.75
C PHE A 10 -7.84 0.36 2.22
N SER A 11 -6.90 1.05 2.88
CA SER A 11 -7.15 2.40 3.41
C SER A 11 -6.98 3.51 2.37
N CYS A 12 -6.23 3.26 1.29
CA CYS A 12 -5.84 4.32 0.37
C CYS A 12 -6.84 4.54 -0.77
N PRO A 13 -6.96 5.79 -1.27
CA PRO A 13 -7.75 6.09 -2.46
C PRO A 13 -7.12 5.49 -3.73
N LEU A 14 -7.97 5.14 -4.69
CA LEU A 14 -7.55 4.63 -5.99
C LEU A 14 -6.72 5.65 -6.76
N LEU A 15 -5.81 5.15 -7.59
CA LEU A 15 -4.95 5.89 -8.52
C LEU A 15 -4.02 6.93 -7.88
N LYS A 16 -3.92 6.97 -6.55
CA LYS A 16 -2.99 7.84 -5.82
C LYS A 16 -1.81 7.04 -5.27
N PRO A 17 -0.56 7.51 -5.42
CA PRO A 17 0.58 6.93 -4.73
C PRO A 17 0.44 7.10 -3.21
N TYR A 18 0.76 6.05 -2.46
CA TYR A 18 0.74 6.01 -1.00
C TYR A 18 2.07 5.47 -0.47
N GLY A 19 2.64 6.15 0.52
CA GLY A 19 3.88 5.73 1.16
C GLY A 19 4.68 6.90 1.71
N PRO A 20 5.82 6.61 2.36
CA PRO A 20 6.50 5.31 2.38
C PRO A 20 5.95 4.32 3.42
N VAL A 21 5.70 3.07 3.00
CA VAL A 21 5.24 1.97 3.87
C VAL A 21 6.43 1.12 4.30
N LYS A 22 6.68 1.02 5.61
CA LYS A 22 7.75 0.18 6.17
C LYS A 22 7.28 -1.26 6.30
N THR A 23 8.05 -2.18 5.74
CA THR A 23 7.88 -3.62 5.91
C THR A 23 9.21 -4.25 6.34
N LYS A 24 9.22 -5.56 6.60
CA LYS A 24 10.47 -6.30 6.87
C LYS A 24 11.45 -6.31 5.70
N PHE A 25 11.00 -5.90 4.50
CA PHE A 25 11.80 -5.86 3.27
C PHE A 25 12.30 -4.45 2.92
N GLY A 26 12.00 -3.44 3.75
CA GLY A 26 12.38 -2.05 3.51
C GLY A 26 11.17 -1.11 3.38
N TYR A 27 11.32 -0.08 2.56
CA TYR A 27 10.28 0.91 2.32
C TYR A 27 9.66 0.75 0.93
N HIS A 28 8.34 0.88 0.86
CA HIS A 28 7.58 0.72 -0.36
C HIS A 28 6.69 1.92 -0.63
N ILE A 29 6.54 2.27 -1.90
CA ILE A 29 5.47 3.16 -2.38
C ILE A 29 4.46 2.27 -3.09
N ILE A 30 3.19 2.40 -2.74
CA ILE A 30 2.10 1.55 -3.21
C ILE A 30 1.11 2.43 -3.96
N LYS A 31 0.70 2.02 -5.16
CA LYS A 31 -0.38 2.68 -5.92
C LYS A 31 -1.44 1.63 -6.23
N VAL A 32 -2.65 1.85 -5.72
CA VAL A 32 -3.79 0.97 -5.99
C VAL A 32 -4.40 1.38 -7.33
N LEU A 33 -4.38 0.49 -8.31
CA LEU A 33 -4.91 0.78 -9.66
C LEU A 33 -6.40 0.44 -9.76
N TYR A 34 -6.79 -0.71 -9.23
CA TYR A 34 -8.14 -1.24 -9.29
C TYR A 34 -8.49 -1.92 -7.95
N ARG A 35 -9.76 -1.85 -7.54
CA ARG A 35 -10.32 -2.58 -6.40
C ARG A 35 -11.69 -3.14 -6.84
N ARG A 36 -11.93 -4.42 -6.61
CA ARG A 36 -13.18 -5.12 -6.95
C ARG A 36 -13.87 -5.56 -5.66
#